data_AF-A0A7W9WF28-F1
#
_entry.id   AF-A0A7W9WF28-F1
#
_cell.length_a   1.000
_cell.length_b   1.000
_cell.length_c   1.000
_cell.angle_alpha   90.00
_cell.angle_beta   90.00
_cell.angle_gamma   90.00
#
_symmetry.space_group_name_H-M   'P 1'
#
loop_
_entity.id
_entity.type
_entity.pdbx_description
1 polymer ?
#
loop_
_entity_poly.entity_id
_entity_poly.type
_entity_poly.pdbx_seq_one_letter_code
_entity_poly.pdbx_strand_id
1 'polypeptide(L)'
;MATLEQDWVLLEPGLEVPAHLVPAEHRWITLSDGRVTVYGVCPPDGSQRCRIEHRLACSKQPLPDLWPWLTALRAENARAAQRRTDPEPPRLPQAWPDAG
;
A
#
# COMPACT_ATOMS: atom_id res chain seq x y z
N MET A 1 -17.27 19.33 -25.07
CA MET A 1 -17.42 18.80 -23.70
C MET A 1 -16.25 17.87 -23.45
N ALA A 2 -15.25 18.33 -22.70
CA ALA A 2 -14.23 17.42 -22.19
C ALA A 2 -14.88 16.68 -21.02
N THR A 3 -15.23 15.42 -21.21
CA THR A 3 -15.34 14.52 -20.07
C THR A 3 -13.95 14.54 -19.43
N LEU A 4 -13.82 15.05 -18.21
CA LEU A 4 -12.68 14.67 -17.38
C LEU A 4 -12.73 13.15 -17.36
N GLU A 5 -11.83 12.50 -18.09
CA GLU A 5 -11.58 11.08 -17.89
C GLU A 5 -11.23 10.97 -16.41
N GLN A 6 -12.16 10.45 -15.62
CA GLN A 6 -11.91 10.20 -14.22
C GLN A 6 -10.96 9.03 -14.18
N ASP A 7 -9.66 9.33 -14.16
CA ASP A 7 -8.61 8.36 -13.92
C ASP A 7 -8.82 7.80 -12.50
N TRP A 8 -9.44 6.63 -12.43
CA TRP A 8 -9.60 5.91 -11.19
C TRP A 8 -8.25 5.40 -10.72
N VAL A 9 -7.88 5.72 -9.49
CA VAL A 9 -6.63 5.27 -8.89
C VAL A 9 -6.94 4.30 -7.77
N LEU A 10 -6.39 3.08 -7.86
CA LEU A 10 -6.41 2.11 -6.78
C LEU A 10 -5.31 2.47 -5.77
N LEU A 11 -5.67 2.62 -4.50
CA LEU A 11 -4.72 2.90 -3.41
C LEU A 11 -4.30 1.60 -2.71
N GLU A 12 -3.03 1.53 -2.32
CA GLU A 12 -2.52 0.41 -1.54
C GLU A 12 -3.31 0.29 -0.21
N PRO A 13 -3.85 -0.90 0.11
CA PRO A 13 -4.57 -1.11 1.35
C PRO A 13 -3.62 -1.27 2.54
N GLY A 14 -4.02 -0.78 3.70
CA GLY A 14 -3.29 -1.01 4.96
C GLY A 14 -1.92 -0.33 5.06
N LEU A 15 -1.59 0.55 4.11
CA LEU A 15 -0.34 1.29 4.10
C LEU A 15 -0.60 2.79 4.18
N GLU A 16 0.05 3.41 5.16
CA GLU A 16 0.19 4.84 5.27
C GLU A 16 1.66 5.19 5.42
N VAL A 17 2.11 6.18 4.67
CA VAL A 17 3.52 6.59 4.59
C VAL A 17 3.63 8.03 5.06
N PRO A 18 4.68 8.41 5.82
CA PRO A 18 4.98 9.81 6.06
C PRO A 18 5.09 10.56 4.73
N ALA A 19 4.30 11.62 4.56
CA ALA A 19 4.15 12.30 3.27
C ALA A 19 5.45 12.92 2.76
N HIS A 20 6.40 13.25 3.64
CA HIS A 20 7.72 13.76 3.28
C HIS A 20 8.64 12.71 2.62
N LEU A 21 8.30 11.41 2.69
CA LEU A 21 9.03 10.32 2.01
C LEU A 21 8.48 9.99 0.62
N VAL A 22 7.41 10.68 0.20
CA VAL A 22 6.69 10.47 -1.06
C VAL A 22 6.78 11.77 -1.89
N PRO A 23 7.07 11.73 -3.20
CA PRO A 23 6.94 12.87 -4.10
C PRO A 23 5.50 13.38 -4.19
N ALA A 24 5.35 14.67 -4.51
CA ALA A 24 4.09 15.40 -4.38
C ALA A 24 2.96 14.80 -5.24
N GLU A 25 3.30 14.31 -6.43
CA GLU A 25 2.41 13.68 -7.40
C GLU A 25 1.86 12.32 -6.96
N HIS A 26 2.42 11.71 -5.91
CA HIS A 26 2.02 10.39 -5.39
C HIS A 26 1.46 10.45 -3.96
N ARG A 27 1.29 11.65 -3.39
CA ARG A 27 0.74 11.85 -2.04
C ARG A 27 -0.78 11.89 -2.06
N TRP A 28 -1.42 10.76 -1.76
CA TRP A 28 -2.88 10.69 -1.64
C TRP A 28 -3.31 10.93 -0.19
N ILE A 29 -3.87 12.12 0.08
CA ILE A 29 -4.26 12.55 1.42
C ILE A 29 -5.74 12.26 1.64
N THR A 30 -6.04 11.57 2.73
CA THR A 30 -7.43 11.33 3.16
C THR A 30 -7.92 12.54 3.94
N LEU A 31 -9.01 13.14 3.47
CA LEU A 31 -9.68 14.27 4.10
C LEU A 31 -10.61 13.78 5.22
N SER A 32 -11.10 14.71 6.06
CA SER A 32 -12.00 14.39 7.16
C SER A 32 -13.33 13.76 6.73
N ASP A 33 -13.74 13.97 5.49
CA ASP A 33 -14.94 13.38 4.89
C ASP A 33 -14.68 11.99 4.25
N GLY A 34 -13.48 11.44 4.43
CA GLY A 34 -13.07 10.15 3.89
C GLY A 34 -12.72 10.17 2.40
N ARG A 35 -12.86 11.31 1.71
CA ARG A 35 -12.38 11.45 0.33
C ARG A 35 -10.87 11.54 0.29
N VAL A 36 -10.30 11.19 -0.86
CA VAL A 36 -8.85 11.22 -1.06
C VAL A 36 -8.51 12.17 -2.20
N THR A 37 -7.47 12.98 -2.02
CA THR A 37 -7.00 13.94 -3.02
C THR A 37 -5.47 13.95 -3.12
N VAL A 38 -4.94 14.29 -4.29
CA VAL A 38 -3.48 14.44 -4.50
C VAL A 38 -3.06 15.83 -4.01
N TYR A 39 -2.12 15.86 -3.07
CA TYR A 39 -1.67 17.12 -2.47
C TYR A 39 -0.30 17.54 -3.03
N GLY A 40 -0.33 18.29 -4.13
CA GLY A 40 0.86 18.61 -4.95
C GLY A 40 1.60 19.91 -4.63
N VAL A 41 1.06 20.80 -3.79
CA VAL A 41 1.43 22.24 -3.83
C VAL A 41 2.16 22.79 -2.59
N CYS A 42 2.15 22.10 -1.45
CA CYS A 42 2.79 22.56 -0.22
C CYS A 42 3.71 21.46 0.33
N PRO A 43 4.87 21.80 0.93
CA PRO A 43 5.62 20.82 1.72
C PRO A 43 4.68 20.19 2.75
N PRO A 44 4.62 18.85 2.81
CA PRO A 44 3.75 18.20 3.77
C PRO A 44 4.26 18.50 5.17
N ASP A 45 3.34 18.65 6.11
CA ASP A 45 3.72 18.60 7.51
C ASP A 45 4.42 17.26 7.81
N GLY A 46 5.41 17.27 8.71
CA GLY A 46 6.21 16.09 9.02
C GLY A 46 5.39 14.94 9.61
N SER A 47 4.27 15.27 10.27
CA SER A 47 3.33 14.29 10.84
C SER A 47 2.30 13.78 9.83
N GLN A 48 2.16 14.46 8.68
CA GLN A 48 1.16 14.13 7.69
C GLN A 48 1.44 12.76 7.07
N ARG A 49 0.40 11.93 7.00
CA ARG A 49 0.44 10.60 6.40
C ARG A 49 -0.31 10.62 5.08
N CYS A 50 0.20 9.89 4.10
CA CYS A 50 -0.44 9.71 2.80
C CYS A 50 -0.58 8.24 2.47
N ARG A 51 -1.50 7.96 1.54
CA ARG A 51 -1.62 6.69 0.84
C ARG A 51 -0.86 6.77 -0.46
N ILE A 52 -0.54 5.61 -1.04
CA ILE A 52 0.15 5.50 -2.34
C ILE A 52 -0.69 4.68 -3.30
N GLU A 53 -0.44 4.84 -4.60
CA GLU A 53 -1.12 4.02 -5.60
C GLU A 53 -0.64 2.56 -5.53
N HIS A 54 -1.58 1.63 -5.66
CA HIS A 54 -1.28 0.20 -5.74
C HIS A 54 -0.33 -0.11 -6.90
N ARG A 55 -0.40 0.63 -8.02
CA ARG A 55 0.52 0.44 -9.16
C ARG A 55 1.99 0.58 -8.76
N LEU A 56 2.29 1.42 -7.77
CA LEU A 56 3.65 1.61 -7.24
C LEU A 56 4.03 0.47 -6.29
N ALA A 57 3.09 0.04 -5.45
CA ALA A 57 3.30 -1.02 -4.45
C ALA A 57 3.24 -2.44 -5.02
N CYS A 58 2.68 -2.62 -6.21
CA CYS A 58 2.49 -3.92 -6.84
C CYS A 58 3.84 -4.56 -7.18
N SER A 59 4.06 -5.77 -6.66
CA SER A 59 5.29 -6.53 -6.92
C SER A 59 5.39 -7.02 -8.35
N LYS A 60 4.27 -7.17 -9.06
CA LYS A 60 4.21 -7.65 -10.45
C LYS A 60 4.41 -6.55 -11.50
N GLN A 61 4.33 -5.27 -11.12
CA GLN A 61 4.50 -4.16 -12.05
C GLN A 61 5.99 -3.97 -12.39
N PRO A 62 6.41 -3.91 -13.67
CA PRO A 62 7.78 -3.53 -14.00
C PRO A 62 7.95 -2.02 -13.81
N LEU A 63 8.52 -1.61 -12.68
CA LEU A 63 8.85 -0.22 -12.39
C LEU A 63 10.37 -0.09 -12.19
N PRO A 64 10.96 1.06 -12.56
CA PRO A 64 12.32 1.36 -12.18
C PRO A 64 12.45 1.42 -10.66
N ASP A 65 13.67 1.33 -10.15
CA ASP A 65 13.94 1.60 -8.75
C ASP A 65 13.70 3.09 -8.47
N LEU A 66 12.48 3.39 -8.01
CA LEU A 66 12.06 4.74 -7.68
C LEU A 66 12.72 5.18 -6.36
N TRP A 67 12.29 4.61 -5.23
CA TRP A 67 12.77 4.99 -3.88
C TRP A 67 13.06 3.74 -3.03
N PRO A 68 14.11 3.74 -2.17
CA PRO A 68 14.56 2.52 -1.48
C PRO A 68 13.48 1.80 -0.65
N TRP A 69 12.64 2.56 0.05
CA TRP A 69 11.56 1.97 0.86
C TRP A 69 10.47 1.33 -0.01
N LEU A 70 10.24 1.84 -1.22
CA LEU A 70 9.25 1.28 -2.15
C LEU A 70 9.72 -0.07 -2.69
N THR A 71 11.01 -0.21 -3.01
CA THR A 71 11.61 -1.49 -3.39
C THR A 71 11.45 -2.53 -2.27
N ALA A 72 11.70 -2.14 -1.02
CA ALA A 72 11.49 -3.00 0.14
C ALA A 72 10.02 -3.39 0.32
N LEU A 73 9.08 -2.45 0.18
CA LEU A 73 7.64 -2.71 0.23
C LEU A 73 7.22 -3.73 -0.84
N ARG A 74 7.68 -3.56 -2.08
CA ARG A 74 7.35 -4.47 -3.19
C ARG A 74 7.87 -5.89 -2.93
N ALA A 75 9.05 -6.02 -2.33
CA ALA A 75 9.59 -7.32 -1.92
C ALA A 75 8.77 -7.96 -0.78
N GLU A 76 8.28 -7.19 0.19
CA GLU A 76 7.33 -7.70 1.19
C GLU A 76 6.00 -8.10 0.55
N ASN A 77 5.44 -7.28 -0.35
CA ASN A 77 4.20 -7.58 -1.05
C ASN A 77 4.31 -8.86 -1.90
N ALA A 78 5.47 -9.13 -2.50
CA ALA A 78 5.73 -10.40 -3.18
C ALA A 78 5.68 -11.59 -2.21
N ARG A 79 6.34 -11.48 -1.05
CA ARG A 79 6.32 -12.51 -0.01
C ARG A 79 4.92 -12.70 0.58
N ALA A 80 4.18 -11.62 0.82
CA ALA A 80 2.80 -11.66 1.31
C ALA A 80 1.87 -12.33 0.29
N ALA A 81 2.05 -12.07 -1.00
CA ALA A 81 1.30 -12.74 -2.05
C ALA A 81 1.56 -14.26 -2.07
N GLN A 82 2.83 -14.68 -1.95
CA GLN A 82 3.20 -16.10 -1.86
C GLN A 82 2.53 -16.79 -0.67
N ARG A 83 2.61 -16.19 0.53
CA ARG A 83 1.96 -16.72 1.74
C ARG A 83 0.43 -16.90 1.59
N ARG A 84 -0.22 -16.08 0.77
CA ARG A 84 -1.68 -16.17 0.52
C ARG A 84 -2.04 -17.23 -0.52
N THR A 85 -1.12 -17.55 -1.42
CA THR A 85 -1.32 -18.57 -2.47
C THR A 85 -0.88 -19.95 -2.02
N ASP A 86 0.03 -20.03 -1.05
CA ASP A 86 0.49 -21.30 -0.50
C ASP A 86 -0.67 -22.01 0.22
N PRO A 87 -0.88 -23.30 -0.04
CA PRO A 87 -1.88 -24.08 0.68
C PRO A 87 -1.61 -23.99 2.18
N GLU A 88 -2.65 -23.74 2.98
CA GLU A 88 -2.50 -23.78 4.43
C GLU A 88 -1.98 -25.17 4.81
N PRO A 89 -0.85 -25.28 5.53
CA PRO A 89 -0.35 -26.57 5.94
C PRO A 89 -1.44 -27.31 6.72
N PRO A 90 -1.58 -28.64 6.55
CA PRO A 90 -2.60 -29.39 7.25
C PRO A 90 -2.50 -29.10 8.75
N ARG A 91 -3.58 -28.56 9.31
CA ARG A 91 -3.65 -28.23 10.72
C ARG A 91 -3.45 -29.53 11.50
N LEU A 92 -2.32 -29.65 12.20
CA LEU A 92 -2.08 -30.80 13.05
C LEU A 92 -3.26 -30.93 14.03
N PRO A 93 -3.76 -32.14 14.31
CA PRO A 93 -4.78 -32.33 15.32
C PRO A 93 -4.32 -31.64 16.60
N GLN A 94 -5.11 -30.67 17.07
CA GLN A 94 -4.85 -29.99 18.33
C GLN A 94 -5.04 -31.02 19.44
N ALA A 95 -3.95 -31.68 19.85
CA ALA A 95 -3.94 -32.53 21.03
C ALA A 95 -4.11 -31.62 22.24
N TRP A 96 -5.33 -31.56 22.75
CA TRP A 96 -5.60 -30.91 24.03
C TRP A 96 -4.88 -31.71 25.12
N PRO A 97 -4.21 -31.05 26.08
CA PRO A 97 -3.65 -31.77 27.21
C PRO A 97 -4.79 -32.47 27.96
N ASP A 98 -4.61 -33.76 28.25
CA ASP A 98 -5.56 -34.51 29.08
C ASP A 98 -5.69 -33.80 30.42
N ALA A 99 -6.90 -33.32 30.73
CA ALA A 99 -7.25 -32.83 32.04
C ALA A 99 -7.46 -34.05 32.95
N GLY A 100 -6.35 -34.53 33.53
CA GLY A 100 -6.35 -35.55 34.58
C GLY A 100 -6.98 -35.07 35.88
#